data_AF-Q1YTU5-F1
#
_entry.id   AF-Q1YTU5-F1
#
_cell.length_a   1.000
_cell.length_b   1.000
_cell.length_c   1.000
_cell.angle_alpha   90.00
_cell.angle_beta   90.00
_cell.angle_gamma   90.00
#
_symmetry.space_group_name_H-M   'P 1'
#
loop_
_entity.id
_entity.type
_entity.pdbx_description
1 polymer ?
#
loop_
_entity_poly.entity_id
_entity_poly.type
_entity_poly.pdbx_seq_one_letter_code
_entity_poly.pdbx_strand_id
1 'polypeptide(L)'
;MDLLIAPHHGSKTSSTPRFVQQLRPKNVVFSAGFQHQFGHPHPSVTKRYDAVQSQIWNTAEQGAITFEWLDSSEATRQHSRQHCRQYFKEHSIEHSKEPCKKLAGALKITTARGQAQRWWR
;
A
#
# COMPACT_ATOMS: atom_id res chain seq x y z
N MET A 1 -7.48 -13.11 -4.73
CA MET A 1 -6.84 -11.84 -5.11
C MET A 1 -5.73 -11.56 -4.10
N ASP A 2 -4.46 -11.52 -4.52
CA ASP A 2 -3.34 -11.34 -3.57
C ASP A 2 -3.16 -9.89 -3.11
N LEU A 3 -3.41 -8.94 -4.02
CA LEU A 3 -3.26 -7.51 -3.76
C LEU A 3 -4.36 -6.70 -4.45
N LEU A 4 -4.93 -5.75 -3.72
CA LEU A 4 -5.86 -4.74 -4.23
C LEU A 4 -5.37 -3.34 -3.86
N ILE A 5 -5.33 -2.43 -4.82
CA ILE A 5 -5.20 -1.00 -4.52
C ILE A 5 -6.61 -0.47 -4.27
N ALA A 6 -6.85 0.12 -3.09
CA ALA A 6 -8.17 0.57 -2.69
C ALA A 6 -8.70 1.64 -3.66
N PRO A 7 -9.92 1.45 -4.23
CA PRO A 7 -10.56 2.45 -5.06
C PRO A 7 -10.61 3.82 -4.36
N HIS A 8 -10.22 4.86 -5.11
CA HIS A 8 -10.29 6.25 -4.68
C HIS A 8 -9.64 6.49 -3.29
N HIS A 9 -8.46 5.92 -3.06
CA HIS A 9 -7.69 6.04 -1.81
C HIS A 9 -8.42 5.56 -0.54
N GLY A 10 -9.56 4.86 -0.67
CA GLY A 10 -10.42 4.52 0.46
C GLY A 10 -11.42 5.62 0.84
N SER A 11 -11.93 6.38 -0.13
CA SER A 11 -13.03 7.32 0.10
C SER A 11 -14.29 6.65 0.67
N LYS A 12 -15.08 7.39 1.45
CA LYS A 12 -16.29 6.92 2.15
C LYS A 12 -17.25 6.13 1.24
N THR A 13 -17.42 6.58 0.00
CA THR A 13 -18.30 6.00 -1.02
C THR A 13 -17.64 4.92 -1.87
N SER A 14 -16.33 4.66 -1.69
CA SER A 14 -15.61 3.63 -2.43
C SER A 14 -15.76 2.25 -1.78
N SER A 15 -15.41 1.20 -2.51
CA SER A 15 -15.31 -0.18 -1.99
C SER A 15 -16.58 -0.64 -1.25
N THR A 16 -17.70 -0.78 -1.97
CA THR A 16 -18.96 -1.23 -1.35
C THR A 16 -18.79 -2.58 -0.62
N PRO A 17 -19.62 -2.90 0.39
CA PRO A 17 -19.54 -4.19 1.08
C PRO A 17 -19.53 -5.39 0.12
N ARG A 18 -20.41 -5.37 -0.89
CA ARG A 18 -20.50 -6.42 -1.91
C ARG A 18 -19.19 -6.58 -2.70
N PHE A 19 -18.59 -5.46 -3.13
CA PHE A 19 -17.31 -5.48 -3.85
C PHE A 19 -16.19 -6.10 -3.02
N VAL A 20 -16.07 -5.69 -1.75
CA VAL A 20 -15.03 -6.21 -0.85
C VAL A 20 -15.24 -7.70 -0.54
N GLN A 21 -16.49 -8.12 -0.29
CA GLN A 21 -16.84 -9.51 -0.03
C GLN A 21 -16.64 -10.43 -1.24
N GLN A 22 -16.80 -9.93 -2.45
CA GLN A 22 -16.55 -10.72 -3.67
C GLN A 22 -15.05 -10.92 -3.93
N LEU A 23 -14.24 -9.89 -3.69
CA LEU A 23 -12.80 -9.97 -4.00
C LEU A 23 -11.96 -10.61 -2.89
N ARG A 24 -12.35 -10.42 -1.61
CA ARG A 24 -11.63 -10.87 -0.40
C ARG A 24 -10.11 -10.80 -0.56
N PRO A 25 -9.54 -9.61 -0.84
CA PRO A 25 -8.12 -9.52 -1.14
C PRO A 25 -7.27 -9.87 0.10
N LYS A 26 -6.15 -10.56 -0.09
CA LYS A 26 -5.20 -10.83 1.01
C LYS A 26 -4.58 -9.52 1.53
N ASN A 27 -4.19 -8.64 0.62
CA ASN A 27 -3.63 -7.33 0.92
C ASN A 27 -4.45 -6.21 0.27
N VAL A 28 -4.69 -5.12 1.00
CA VAL A 28 -5.25 -3.89 0.45
C VAL A 28 -4.33 -2.70 0.74
N VAL A 29 -4.04 -1.90 -0.28
CA VAL A 29 -3.19 -0.70 -0.15
C VAL A 29 -4.01 0.55 -0.37
N PHE A 30 -4.03 1.42 0.63
CA PHE A 30 -4.55 2.78 0.55
C PHE A 30 -3.43 3.73 0.16
N SER A 31 -3.47 4.23 -1.07
CA SER A 31 -2.54 5.24 -1.57
C SER A 31 -2.94 6.65 -1.08
N ALA A 32 -2.98 6.86 0.23
CA ALA A 32 -3.40 8.13 0.83
C ALA A 32 -2.23 9.09 1.09
N GLY A 33 -2.51 10.40 1.10
CA GLY A 33 -1.56 11.42 1.53
C GLY A 33 -1.60 11.62 3.05
N PHE A 34 -0.45 11.90 3.67
CA PHE A 34 -0.36 12.27 5.08
C PHE A 34 -1.12 13.56 5.36
N GLN A 35 -1.98 13.55 6.39
CA GLN A 35 -2.82 14.69 6.81
C GLN A 35 -3.63 15.36 5.68
N HIS A 36 -4.06 14.57 4.70
CA HIS A 36 -4.85 15.13 3.61
C HIS A 36 -6.30 15.44 4.07
N GLN A 37 -6.85 16.55 3.56
CA GLN A 37 -8.10 17.15 4.03
C GLN A 37 -9.38 16.30 3.92
N PHE A 38 -9.44 15.29 3.03
CA PHE A 38 -10.63 14.43 2.89
C PHE A 38 -10.62 13.21 3.84
N GLY A 39 -9.58 13.05 4.68
CA GLY A 39 -9.56 12.03 5.73
C GLY A 39 -9.60 10.59 5.20
N HIS A 40 -8.72 10.27 4.25
CA HIS A 40 -8.60 8.93 3.67
C HIS A 40 -7.43 8.15 4.29
N PRO A 41 -7.58 6.83 4.48
CA PRO A 41 -8.78 6.05 4.21
C PRO A 41 -9.90 6.30 5.23
N HIS A 42 -11.17 6.29 4.77
CA HIS A 42 -12.31 6.51 5.65
C HIS A 42 -12.51 5.29 6.57
N PRO A 43 -12.82 5.47 7.88
CA PRO A 43 -12.92 4.35 8.84
C PRO A 43 -13.95 3.27 8.46
N SER A 44 -15.04 3.66 7.79
CA SER A 44 -16.02 2.66 7.32
C SER A 44 -15.47 1.75 6.23
N VAL A 45 -14.49 2.22 5.45
CA VAL A 45 -13.87 1.45 4.36
C VAL A 45 -12.85 0.49 4.94
N THR A 46 -11.99 0.95 5.85
CA THR A 46 -11.02 0.07 6.53
C THR A 46 -11.74 -1.05 7.27
N LYS A 47 -12.85 -0.77 7.97
CA LYS A 47 -13.70 -1.79 8.61
C LYS A 47 -14.24 -2.85 7.63
N ARG A 48 -14.52 -2.49 6.37
CA ARG A 48 -15.00 -3.47 5.37
C ARG A 48 -13.90 -4.46 4.99
N TYR A 49 -12.67 -3.97 4.83
CA TYR A 49 -11.52 -4.82 4.50
C TYR A 49 -11.08 -5.66 5.70
N ASP A 50 -11.14 -5.12 6.91
CA ASP A 50 -10.90 -5.85 8.16
C ASP A 50 -11.90 -7.01 8.36
N ALA A 51 -13.18 -6.77 8.04
CA ALA A 51 -14.23 -7.80 8.10
C ALA A 51 -14.02 -8.99 7.15
N VAL A 52 -13.22 -8.82 6.09
CA VAL A 52 -12.81 -9.93 5.20
C VAL A 52 -11.38 -10.40 5.47
N GLN A 53 -10.77 -9.96 6.57
CA GLN A 53 -9.43 -10.32 7.03
C GLN A 53 -8.32 -9.90 6.06
N SER A 54 -8.51 -8.79 5.35
CA SER A 54 -7.46 -8.21 4.51
C SER A 54 -6.38 -7.53 5.37
N GLN A 55 -5.11 -7.75 5.04
CA GLN A 55 -4.02 -6.95 5.58
C GLN A 55 -4.07 -5.54 4.98
N ILE A 56 -4.16 -4.53 5.85
CA ILE A 56 -4.29 -3.13 5.46
C ILE A 56 -2.91 -2.46 5.42
N TRP A 57 -2.63 -1.78 4.31
CA TRP A 57 -1.43 -0.96 4.13
C TRP A 57 -1.81 0.49 3.80
N ASN A 58 -1.11 1.46 4.38
CA ASN A 58 -1.37 2.88 4.17
C ASN A 58 -0.06 3.63 3.87
N THR A 59 0.06 4.15 2.64
CA THR A 59 1.26 4.89 2.22
C THR A 59 1.47 6.19 3.02
N ALA A 60 0.42 6.75 3.63
CA ALA A 60 0.53 7.92 4.50
C ALA A 60 1.32 7.63 5.79
N GLU A 61 1.22 6.41 6.30
CA GLU A 61 1.87 5.96 7.55
C GLU A 61 3.18 5.23 7.28
N GLN A 62 3.22 4.45 6.18
CA GLN A 62 4.28 3.49 5.88
C GLN A 62 5.19 3.92 4.74
N GLY A 63 4.96 5.09 4.15
CA GLY A 63 5.73 5.60 3.02
C GLY A 63 5.54 4.76 1.76
N ALA A 64 6.63 4.53 1.03
CA ALA A 64 6.62 3.66 -0.15
C ALA A 64 6.45 2.20 0.28
N ILE A 65 5.50 1.50 -0.33
CA ILE A 65 5.23 0.07 -0.12
C ILE A 65 5.62 -0.69 -1.38
N THR A 66 6.48 -1.70 -1.25
CA THR A 66 6.88 -2.57 -2.37
C THR A 66 6.42 -4.00 -2.11
N PHE A 67 5.84 -4.62 -3.14
CA PHE A 67 5.53 -6.03 -3.21
C PHE A 67 6.40 -6.69 -4.27
N GLU A 68 7.02 -7.80 -3.92
CA GLU A 68 7.85 -8.61 -4.83
C GLU A 68 7.25 -10.01 -4.95
N TRP A 69 7.10 -10.48 -6.18
CA TRP A 69 6.68 -11.85 -6.47
C TRP A 69 7.91 -12.63 -6.95
N LEU A 70 8.18 -13.73 -6.28
CA LEU A 70 9.15 -14.73 -6.72
C LEU A 70 8.38 -15.75 -7.56
N ASP A 71 8.97 -16.24 -8.66
CA ASP A 71 8.36 -17.17 -9.64
C ASP A 71 7.89 -18.52 -9.02
N SER A 72 8.05 -18.71 -7.70
CA SER A 72 7.54 -19.84 -6.94
C SER A 72 6.45 -19.39 -5.96
N SER A 73 5.21 -19.37 -6.44
CA SER A 73 3.94 -19.56 -5.73
C SER A 73 3.55 -18.71 -4.50
N GLU A 74 4.38 -17.88 -3.88
CA GLU A 74 3.93 -16.96 -2.81
C GLU A 74 4.70 -15.63 -2.83
N ALA A 75 3.96 -14.51 -2.91
CA ALA A 75 4.52 -13.16 -2.80
C ALA A 75 5.06 -12.95 -1.38
N THR A 76 6.36 -13.14 -1.19
CA THR A 76 7.00 -13.02 0.12
C THR A 76 8.20 -12.09 0.02
N ARG A 77 7.90 -10.78 -0.06
CA ARG A 77 8.65 -9.74 0.67
C ARG A 77 7.90 -8.43 0.54
N GLN A 78 7.54 -7.87 1.71
CA GLN A 78 6.96 -6.53 1.84
C GLN A 78 8.00 -5.64 2.48
N HIS A 79 8.48 -4.65 1.72
CA HIS A 79 9.31 -3.59 2.25
C HIS A 79 8.44 -2.35 2.37
N SER A 80 8.01 -2.01 3.58
CA SER A 80 7.51 -0.67 3.88
C SER A 80 8.68 0.19 4.32
N ARG A 81 8.97 1.28 3.60
CA ARG A 81 9.88 2.31 4.13
C ARG A 81 9.13 3.14 5.16
N GLN A 82 9.07 2.64 6.40
CA GLN A 82 8.62 3.44 7.53
C GLN A 82 9.50 4.69 7.59
N HIS A 83 8.94 5.83 7.20
CA HIS A 83 9.64 7.11 7.14
C HIS A 83 8.66 8.20 7.58
N CYS A 84 8.30 8.16 8.86
CA CYS A 84 7.93 9.41 9.54
C CYS A 84 9.18 10.28 9.55
N ARG A 85 9.08 11.47 8.93
CA ARG A 85 10.10 12.51 8.96
C ARG A 85 10.60 12.71 10.39
N GLN A 86 11.86 12.39 10.64
CA GLN A 86 12.70 13.40 11.27
C GLN A 86 14.16 13.05 10.98
N TYR A 87 14.87 14.02 10.42
CA TYR A 87 16.33 14.04 10.28
C TYR A 87 16.95 13.06 9.28
N PHE A 88 17.33 13.62 8.13
CA PHE A 88 18.63 13.27 7.55
C PHE A 88 19.69 13.27 8.67
N LYS A 89 20.22 12.11 9.03
CA LYS A 89 21.61 11.92 9.44
C LYS A 89 21.97 10.44 9.37
N GLU A 90 23.16 10.19 8.83
CA GLU A 90 23.72 8.90 8.43
C GLU A 90 23.44 7.78 9.42
N HIS A 91 22.86 6.67 8.96
CA HIS A 91 23.17 5.35 9.50
C HIS A 91 23.25 4.36 8.34
N SER A 92 24.48 3.92 8.08
CA SER A 92 24.84 2.91 7.10
C SER A 92 24.17 1.57 7.45
N ILE A 93 23.17 1.16 6.66
CA ILE A 93 22.69 -0.22 6.67
C ILE A 93 23.44 -0.97 5.57
N GLU A 94 24.29 -1.88 6.03
CA GLU A 94 25.11 -2.77 5.22
C GLU A 94 24.22 -3.60 4.29
N HIS A 95 24.35 -3.37 2.98
CA HIS A 95 23.65 -4.15 1.96
C HIS A 95 24.36 -5.50 1.82
N SER A 96 23.73 -6.58 2.29
CA SER A 96 24.16 -7.93 1.95
C SER A 96 24.04 -8.11 0.43
N LYS A 97 25.19 -8.15 -0.25
CA LYS A 97 25.33 -8.40 -1.69
C LYS A 97 25.12 -9.89 -2.00
N GLU A 98 23.89 -10.38 -1.83
CA GLU A 98 23.53 -11.66 -2.46
C GLU A 98 23.12 -11.44 -3.93
N PRO A 99 23.60 -12.28 -4.87
CA PRO A 99 23.28 -12.12 -6.28
C PRO A 99 21.79 -12.33 -6.54
N CYS A 100 21.16 -11.30 -7.09
CA CYS A 100 19.75 -11.24 -7.47
C CYS A 100 19.41 -12.37 -8.46
N LYS A 101 18.71 -13.41 -7.98
CA LYS A 101 17.97 -14.33 -8.85
C LYS A 101 16.89 -13.52 -9.56
N LYS A 102 16.78 -13.64 -10.89
CA LYS A 102 15.79 -12.91 -11.70
C LYS A 102 14.41 -13.02 -11.06
N LEU A 103 13.86 -11.89 -10.64
CA LEU A 103 12.56 -11.76 -9.98
C LEU A 103 11.44 -11.73 -11.04
N ALA A 104 10.33 -12.43 -10.78
CA ALA A 104 9.16 -12.53 -11.65
C ALA A 104 8.46 -11.18 -11.91
N GLY A 105 8.58 -10.25 -10.96
CA GLY A 105 7.99 -8.92 -11.04
C GLY A 105 7.92 -8.24 -9.68
N ALA A 106 8.00 -6.91 -9.67
CA ALA A 106 7.87 -6.09 -8.47
C ALA A 106 6.87 -4.96 -8.71
N LEU A 107 5.96 -4.73 -7.75
CA LEU A 107 5.04 -3.59 -7.75
C LEU A 107 5.40 -2.65 -6.60
N LYS A 108 5.67 -1.39 -6.93
CA LYS A 108 5.93 -0.33 -5.95
C LYS A 108 4.79 0.67 -5.95
N ILE A 109 4.17 0.86 -4.80
CA ILE A 109 3.06 1.81 -4.59
C ILE A 109 3.59 2.95 -3.71
N THR A 110 3.49 4.18 -4.21
CA THR A 110 3.85 5.39 -3.49
C THR A 110 2.74 6.40 -3.60
N THR A 111 2.56 7.25 -2.60
CA THR A 111 1.79 8.48 -2.80
C THR A 111 2.66 9.46 -3.58
N ALA A 112 2.16 10.03 -4.68
CA ALA A 112 2.84 11.10 -5.37
C ALA A 112 3.00 12.28 -4.40
N ARG A 113 4.24 12.68 -4.09
CA ARG A 113 4.50 13.91 -3.32
C ARG A 113 3.78 15.06 -4.05
N GLY A 114 2.77 15.65 -3.41
CA GLY A 114 2.15 16.90 -3.87
C GLY A 114 1.26 16.86 -5.13
N GLN A 115 0.76 15.70 -5.59
CA GLN A 115 -0.12 15.62 -6.78
C GLN A 115 -1.48 14.96 -6.49
N ALA A 116 -2.09 15.25 -5.34
CA ALA A 116 -3.48 14.85 -5.07
C ALA A 116 -4.52 15.73 -5.80
N GLN A 117 -4.12 16.59 -6.75
CA GLN A 117 -5.03 17.56 -7.40
C GLN A 117 -5.21 17.41 -8.92
N ARG A 118 -4.64 16.40 -9.60
CA ARG A 118 -4.66 16.41 -11.10
C ARG A 118 -5.18 15.19 -11.83
N TRP A 119 -5.83 14.25 -11.16
CA TRP A 119 -6.43 13.09 -11.83
C TRP A 119 -7.84 12.82 -11.32
N TRP A 120 -8.80 13.67 -11.71
CA TRP A 120 -10.24 13.37 -11.91
C TRP A 120 -10.86 14.55 -12.69
N ARG A 121 -10.81 14.49 -14.02
CA ARG A 121 -11.79 15.12 -14.92
C ARG A 121 -12.25 14.07 -15.90
#